data_AF-A0AAE3XDA3-F1
#
_entry.id   AF-A0AAE3XDA3-F1
#
_cell.length_a   1.000
_cell.length_b   1.000
_cell.length_c   1.000
_cell.angle_alpha   90.00
_cell.angle_beta   90.00
_cell.angle_gamma   90.00
#
_symmetry.space_group_name_H-M   'P 1'
#
loop_
_entity.id
_entity.type
_entity.pdbx_description
1 polymer ?
#
loop_
_entity_poly.entity_id
_entity_poly.type
_entity_poly.pdbx_seq_one_letter_code
_entity_poly.pdbx_strand_id
1 'polypeptide(L)'
;MTRPLSQINRVPAGPEHADLTAAWTVLEGLVIIRGEQTIRIPAGGTWPGEDALPRDVALHLGVIDTTAVQGTAVTRHVTPAALEAGQALVLAQALMIGPAPERLPLMLGRFDLTGVAQSVGAAVINVSRKHFLRLIHTNRS
;
A
#
# COMPACT_ATOMS: atom_id res chain seq x y z
N MET A 1 -8.86 35.05 -10.18
CA MET A 1 -9.83 34.70 -9.12
C MET A 1 -9.36 33.42 -8.45
N THR A 2 -8.70 33.55 -7.30
CA THR A 2 -8.04 32.45 -6.58
C THR A 2 -9.05 31.85 -5.61
N ARG A 3 -9.45 30.59 -5.79
CA ARG A 3 -10.37 29.88 -4.86
C ARG A 3 -9.75 29.84 -3.46
N PRO A 4 -10.53 30.07 -2.38
CA PRO A 4 -10.01 30.04 -1.02
C PRO A 4 -9.69 28.59 -0.59
N LEU A 5 -8.53 28.41 0.04
CA LEU A 5 -8.01 27.15 0.63
C LEU A 5 -8.79 26.68 1.88
N SER A 6 -10.06 27.05 2.01
CA SER A 6 -10.86 26.89 3.23
C SER A 6 -11.47 25.50 3.44
N GLN A 7 -10.89 24.45 2.84
CA GLN A 7 -11.23 23.05 3.12
C GLN A 7 -9.99 22.18 3.37
N ILE A 8 -8.90 22.76 3.88
CA ILE A 8 -7.94 21.97 4.64
C ILE A 8 -8.65 21.62 5.95
N ASN A 9 -9.39 20.51 5.95
CA ASN A 9 -9.78 19.84 7.18
C ASN A 9 -8.50 19.36 7.83
N ARG A 10 -7.83 20.25 8.57
CA ARG A 10 -6.85 19.84 9.56
C ARG A 10 -7.63 18.98 10.52
N VAL A 11 -7.49 17.65 10.40
CA VAL A 11 -7.97 16.73 11.42
C VAL A 11 -7.40 17.24 12.74
N PRO A 12 -8.24 17.60 13.74
CA PRO A 12 -7.74 18.10 15.02
C PRO A 12 -6.76 17.07 15.59
N ALA A 13 -5.69 17.56 16.19
CA ALA A 13 -4.57 16.78 16.71
C ALA A 13 -4.96 15.38 17.20
N GLY A 14 -4.54 14.35 16.45
CA GLY A 14 -4.71 12.94 16.80
C GLY A 14 -5.15 12.10 15.60
N PRO A 15 -4.30 11.22 15.04
CA PRO A 15 -4.69 10.22 14.06
C PRO A 15 -5.31 9.01 14.74
N GLU A 16 -6.13 9.23 15.76
CA GLU A 16 -6.85 8.15 16.42
C GLU A 16 -7.98 7.75 15.47
N HIS A 17 -7.67 6.76 14.65
CA HIS A 17 -8.51 6.15 13.63
C HIS A 17 -8.81 7.07 12.44
N ALA A 18 -7.81 7.30 11.58
CA ALA A 18 -8.13 7.67 10.20
C ALA A 18 -9.05 6.58 9.64
N ASP A 19 -10.24 6.96 9.20
CA ASP A 19 -11.22 6.05 8.62
C ASP A 19 -10.54 5.26 7.47
N LEU A 20 -10.30 3.98 7.73
CA LEU A 20 -9.58 3.09 6.82
C LEU A 20 -10.45 2.65 5.64
N THR A 21 -11.77 2.79 5.76
CA THR A 21 -12.70 2.45 4.67
C THR A 21 -12.69 3.52 3.57
N ALA A 22 -12.46 4.78 3.97
CA ALA A 22 -12.46 5.91 3.05
C ALA A 22 -11.05 6.29 2.55
N ALA A 23 -10.99 6.85 1.34
CA ALA A 23 -9.76 7.36 0.77
C ALA A 23 -9.32 8.69 1.42
N TRP A 24 -8.01 8.87 1.57
CA TRP A 24 -7.41 10.11 2.02
C TRP A 24 -5.96 10.26 1.54
N THR A 25 -5.49 11.51 1.41
CA THR A 25 -4.12 11.86 1.02
C THR A 25 -3.41 12.55 2.16
N VAL A 26 -2.16 12.18 2.42
CA VAL A 26 -1.30 12.86 3.39
C VAL A 26 -0.74 14.12 2.75
N LEU A 27 -1.03 15.27 3.35
CA LEU A 27 -0.50 16.56 2.91
C LEU A 27 0.87 16.82 3.53
N GLU A 28 1.04 16.49 4.80
CA GLU A 28 2.25 16.70 5.58
C GLU A 28 2.46 15.53 6.54
N GLY A 29 3.71 15.18 6.83
CA GLY A 29 4.04 14.10 7.77
C GLY A 29 3.94 12.69 7.18
N LEU A 30 3.43 11.74 7.97
CA LEU A 30 3.42 10.31 7.66
C LEU A 30 2.28 9.62 8.41
N VAL A 31 1.49 8.82 7.70
CA VAL A 31 0.58 7.84 8.29
C VAL A 31 1.18 6.45 8.16
N ILE A 32 1.14 5.69 9.24
CA ILE A 32 1.51 4.29 9.33
C ILE A 32 0.24 3.49 9.55
N ILE A 33 -0.04 2.57 8.65
CA ILE A 33 -1.15 1.63 8.76
C ILE A 33 -0.55 0.32 9.25
N ARG A 34 -1.01 -0.19 10.38
CA ARG A 34 -0.56 -1.46 10.94
C ARG A 34 -1.55 -2.56 10.64
N GLY A 35 -1.02 -3.71 10.33
CA GLY A 35 -1.74 -4.96 10.14
C GLY A 35 -0.75 -6.11 10.19
N GLU A 36 -1.05 -7.21 9.51
CA GLU A 36 -0.06 -8.25 9.18
C GLU A 36 1.15 -7.65 8.44
N GLN A 37 0.89 -6.60 7.65
CA GLN A 37 1.93 -5.76 7.08
C GLN A 37 1.79 -4.30 7.47
N THR A 38 2.93 -3.67 7.70
CA THR A 38 2.98 -2.22 7.95
C THR A 38 3.11 -1.47 6.64
N ILE A 39 2.13 -0.61 6.35
CA ILE A 39 2.14 0.28 5.20
C ILE A 39 2.43 1.70 5.67
N ARG A 40 3.26 2.42 4.90
CA ARG A 40 3.64 3.80 5.16
C ARG A 40 3.11 4.68 4.05
N ILE A 41 2.32 5.69 4.41
CA ILE A 41 1.79 6.69 3.50
C ILE A 41 2.45 8.04 3.84
N PRO A 42 3.55 8.41 3.16
CA PRO A 42 4.24 9.67 3.40
C PRO A 42 3.44 10.85 2.82
N ALA A 43 3.88 12.08 3.10
CA ALA A 43 3.36 13.28 2.42
C ALA A 43 3.34 13.12 0.89
N GLY A 44 2.23 13.52 0.28
CA GLY A 44 1.89 13.29 -1.13
C GLY A 44 1.30 11.90 -1.43
N GLY A 45 1.44 10.95 -0.50
CA GLY A 45 0.89 9.60 -0.61
C GLY A 45 -0.61 9.56 -0.29
N THR A 46 -1.30 8.59 -0.90
CA THR A 46 -2.74 8.38 -0.73
C THR A 46 -3.02 6.98 -0.22
N TRP A 47 -3.85 6.89 0.81
CA TRP A 47 -4.56 5.66 1.15
C TRP A 47 -5.85 5.60 0.30
N PRO A 48 -6.04 4.53 -0.50
CA PRO A 48 -7.19 4.46 -1.39
C PRO A 48 -8.50 4.08 -0.67
N GLY A 49 -8.45 3.69 0.61
CA GLY A 49 -9.54 3.00 1.28
C GLY A 49 -9.40 1.48 1.15
N GLU A 50 -9.74 0.74 2.20
CA GLU A 50 -9.67 -0.73 2.20
C GLU A 50 -10.56 -1.34 1.11
N ASP A 51 -11.76 -0.80 0.93
CA ASP A 51 -12.73 -1.26 -0.07
C ASP A 51 -12.27 -1.03 -1.52
N ALA A 52 -11.33 -0.11 -1.72
CA ALA A 52 -10.75 0.17 -3.03
C ALA A 52 -9.54 -0.72 -3.36
N LEU A 53 -9.08 -1.56 -2.43
CA LEU A 53 -7.99 -2.49 -2.66
C LEU A 53 -8.50 -3.79 -3.31
N PRO A 54 -7.69 -4.43 -4.17
CA PRO A 54 -7.94 -5.81 -4.54
C PRO A 54 -8.04 -6.70 -3.30
N ARG A 55 -9.05 -7.58 -3.26
CA ARG A 55 -9.40 -8.38 -2.07
C ARG A 55 -8.21 -9.14 -1.46
N ASP A 56 -7.36 -9.70 -2.30
CA ASP A 56 -6.18 -10.45 -1.88
C ASP A 56 -5.08 -9.53 -1.31
N VAL A 57 -4.93 -8.28 -1.79
CA VAL A 57 -4.10 -7.27 -1.10
C VAL A 57 -4.70 -6.95 0.26
N ALA A 58 -6.00 -6.63 0.33
CA ALA A 58 -6.64 -6.27 1.59
C ALA A 58 -6.49 -7.38 2.65
N LEU A 59 -6.74 -8.63 2.27
CA LEU A 59 -6.53 -9.79 3.14
C LEU A 59 -5.07 -9.96 3.57
N HIS A 60 -4.12 -9.69 2.68
CA HIS A 60 -2.70 -9.81 3.00
C HIS A 60 -2.19 -8.70 3.92
N LEU A 61 -2.75 -7.49 3.80
CA LEU A 61 -2.41 -6.39 4.71
C LEU A 61 -2.94 -6.65 6.11
N GLY A 62 -4.15 -7.23 6.22
CA GLY A 62 -4.80 -7.53 7.50
C GLY A 62 -4.84 -6.30 8.40
N VAL A 63 -5.34 -5.18 7.88
CA VAL A 63 -5.25 -3.88 8.55
C VAL A 63 -5.98 -3.92 9.91
N ILE A 64 -5.30 -3.42 10.94
CA ILE A 64 -5.78 -3.38 12.33
C ILE A 64 -6.00 -1.94 12.77
N ASP A 65 -4.98 -1.09 12.62
CA ASP A 65 -5.03 0.29 13.10
C ASP A 65 -4.24 1.26 12.20
N THR A 66 -4.35 2.55 12.54
CA THR A 66 -3.53 3.61 11.96
C THR A 66 -2.87 4.41 13.05
N THR A 67 -1.61 4.75 12.85
CA THR A 67 -0.88 5.75 13.65
C THR A 67 -0.32 6.79 12.71
N ALA A 68 -0.58 8.07 12.94
CA ALA A 68 0.14 9.14 12.25
C ALA A 68 1.21 9.78 13.15
N VAL A 69 2.29 10.21 12.51
CA VAL A 69 3.37 10.92 13.18
C VAL A 69 2.87 12.30 13.61
N GLN A 70 3.38 12.82 14.72
CA GLN A 70 3.05 14.17 15.18
C GLN A 70 3.25 15.21 14.07
N GLY A 71 2.26 16.10 13.90
CA GLY A 71 2.26 17.10 12.83
C GLY A 71 1.75 16.59 11.48
N THR A 72 1.26 15.36 11.38
CA THR A 72 0.68 14.84 10.15
C THR A 72 -0.65 15.55 9.83
N ALA A 73 -0.83 15.94 8.58
CA ALA A 73 -2.06 16.50 8.05
C ALA A 73 -2.56 15.65 6.88
N VAL A 74 -3.87 15.39 6.83
CA VAL A 74 -4.51 14.60 5.76
C VAL A 74 -5.68 15.37 5.14
N THR A 75 -6.05 15.00 3.92
CA THR A 75 -7.25 15.49 3.24
C THR A 75 -8.07 14.32 2.71
N ARG A 76 -9.40 14.44 2.76
CA ARG A 76 -10.33 13.51 2.09
C ARG A 76 -10.57 13.88 0.62
N HIS A 77 -9.99 14.98 0.16
CA HIS A 77 -10.06 15.35 -1.25
C HIS A 77 -9.04 14.53 -2.05
N VAL A 78 -9.49 13.41 -2.59
CA VAL A 78 -8.68 12.49 -3.38
C VAL A 78 -9.15 12.52 -4.83
N THR A 79 -8.21 12.72 -5.76
CA THR A 79 -8.49 12.66 -7.20
C THR A 79 -8.42 11.21 -7.70
N PRO A 80 -9.05 10.87 -8.85
CA PRO A 80 -8.94 9.52 -9.42
C PRO A 80 -7.49 9.07 -9.64
N ALA A 81 -6.63 9.94 -10.17
CA ALA A 81 -5.21 9.65 -10.34
C ALA A 81 -4.48 9.39 -9.00
N ALA A 82 -4.88 10.10 -7.94
CA ALA A 82 -4.33 9.86 -6.60
C ALA A 82 -4.79 8.51 -6.01
N LEU A 83 -6.02 8.07 -6.31
CA LEU A 83 -6.48 6.72 -5.92
C LEU A 83 -5.67 5.63 -6.61
N GLU A 84 -5.46 5.75 -7.93
CA GLU A 84 -4.64 4.81 -8.69
C GLU A 84 -3.20 4.75 -8.15
N ALA A 85 -2.60 5.92 -7.90
CA ALA A 85 -1.27 6.00 -7.30
C ALA A 85 -1.24 5.41 -5.88
N GLY A 86 -2.29 5.60 -5.09
CA GLY A 86 -2.45 5.03 -3.76
C GLY A 86 -2.52 3.50 -3.79
N GLN A 87 -3.33 2.93 -4.68
CA GLN A 87 -3.39 1.47 -4.89
C GLN A 87 -2.03 0.91 -5.30
N ALA A 88 -1.34 1.57 -6.24
CA ALA A 88 -0.02 1.17 -6.69
C ALA A 88 1.02 1.22 -5.56
N LEU A 89 0.98 2.27 -4.73
CA LEU A 89 1.84 2.41 -3.56
C LEU A 89 1.62 1.28 -2.54
N VAL A 90 0.36 0.99 -2.22
CA VAL A 90 0.01 -0.09 -1.29
C VAL A 90 0.46 -1.44 -1.83
N LEU A 91 0.19 -1.72 -3.10
CA LEU A 91 0.63 -2.95 -3.76
C LEU A 91 2.16 -3.08 -3.76
N ALA A 92 2.88 -2.02 -4.11
CA ALA A 92 4.34 -2.04 -4.14
C ALA A 92 4.90 -2.37 -2.74
N GLN A 93 4.36 -1.77 -1.69
CA GLN A 93 4.76 -2.09 -0.32
C GLN A 93 4.43 -3.53 0.06
N ALA A 94 3.23 -4.02 -0.30
CA ALA A 94 2.83 -5.41 -0.06
C ALA A 94 3.76 -6.43 -0.75
N LEU A 95 4.30 -6.10 -1.93
CA LEU A 95 5.26 -6.94 -2.65
C LEU A 95 6.70 -6.84 -2.08
N MET A 96 7.01 -5.81 -1.31
CA MET A 96 8.36 -5.61 -0.76
C MET A 96 8.51 -6.03 0.70
N ILE A 97 7.42 -6.03 1.45
CA ILE A 97 7.40 -6.21 2.90
C ILE A 97 6.79 -7.58 3.23
N GLY A 98 7.29 -8.24 4.28
CA GLY A 98 6.76 -9.54 4.75
C GLY A 98 7.40 -10.79 4.13
N PRO A 99 6.96 -11.99 4.56
CA PRO A 99 7.53 -13.26 4.13
C PRO A 99 7.40 -13.49 2.63
N ALA A 100 8.47 -13.94 1.98
CA ALA A 100 8.48 -14.21 0.54
C ALA A 100 7.42 -15.22 0.04
N PRO A 101 7.06 -16.28 0.79
CA PRO A 101 6.01 -17.20 0.37
C PRO A 101 4.63 -16.55 0.19
N GLU A 102 4.32 -15.52 0.98
CA GLU A 102 3.02 -14.85 0.94
C GLU A 102 2.93 -13.81 -0.18
N ARG A 103 4.09 -13.24 -0.55
CA ARG A 103 4.20 -12.25 -1.64
C ARG A 103 4.16 -12.86 -3.04
N LEU A 104 4.58 -14.12 -3.18
CA LEU A 104 4.61 -14.80 -4.48
C LEU A 104 3.21 -14.93 -5.10
N PRO A 105 2.16 -15.42 -4.38
CA PRO A 105 0.80 -15.44 -4.89
C PRO A 105 0.29 -14.06 -5.31
N LEU A 106 0.58 -13.02 -4.52
CA LEU A 106 0.18 -11.65 -4.86
C LEU A 106 0.80 -11.17 -6.17
N MET A 107 2.09 -11.44 -6.38
CA MET A 107 2.77 -11.10 -7.63
C MET A 107 2.17 -11.89 -8.80
N LEU A 108 1.99 -13.20 -8.66
CA LEU A 108 1.47 -14.06 -9.73
C LEU A 108 0.03 -13.71 -10.13
N GLY A 109 -0.79 -13.21 -9.20
CA GLY A 109 -2.15 -12.75 -9.50
C GLY A 109 -2.21 -11.43 -10.30
N ARG A 110 -1.08 -10.73 -10.49
CA ARG A 110 -1.04 -9.36 -11.05
C ARG A 110 -0.10 -9.18 -12.21
N PHE A 111 0.97 -9.97 -12.26
CA PHE A 111 1.98 -9.90 -13.29
C PHE A 111 1.97 -11.19 -14.09
N ASP A 112 1.77 -11.06 -15.39
CA ASP A 112 2.13 -12.15 -16.29
C ASP A 112 3.66 -12.20 -16.37
N LEU A 113 4.23 -13.28 -15.82
CA LEU A 113 5.67 -13.52 -15.85
C LEU A 113 6.10 -14.34 -17.07
N THR A 114 5.19 -14.61 -18.01
CA THR A 114 5.53 -15.30 -19.26
C THR A 114 6.56 -14.48 -20.03
N GLY A 115 7.72 -15.08 -20.29
CA GLY A 115 8.84 -14.38 -20.94
C GLY A 115 9.63 -13.42 -20.05
N VAL A 116 9.24 -13.24 -18.79
CA VAL A 116 9.99 -12.42 -17.82
C VAL A 116 11.14 -13.25 -17.23
N ALA A 117 12.35 -12.70 -17.23
CA ALA A 117 13.49 -13.35 -16.61
C ALA A 117 13.23 -13.57 -15.10
N GLN A 118 13.57 -14.76 -14.59
CA GLN A 118 13.36 -15.11 -13.18
C GLN A 118 14.04 -14.15 -12.19
N SER A 119 15.12 -13.48 -12.60
CA SER A 119 15.78 -12.44 -11.81
C SER A 119 14.89 -11.21 -11.61
N VAL A 120 14.08 -10.86 -12.61
CA VAL A 120 13.13 -9.73 -12.53
C VAL A 120 11.99 -10.09 -11.59
N GLY A 121 11.39 -11.28 -11.73
CA GLY A 121 10.36 -11.74 -10.79
C GLY A 121 10.87 -11.81 -9.34
N ALA A 122 12.11 -12.27 -9.14
CA ALA A 122 12.75 -12.26 -7.83
C ALA A 122 12.96 -10.83 -7.28
N ALA A 123 13.33 -9.88 -8.13
CA ALA A 123 13.50 -8.48 -7.76
C ALA A 123 12.17 -7.81 -7.36
N VAL A 124 11.07 -8.11 -8.07
CA VAL A 124 9.73 -7.57 -7.79
C VAL A 124 9.29 -7.91 -6.36
N ILE A 125 9.54 -9.14 -5.91
CA ILE A 125 9.28 -9.54 -4.53
C ILE A 125 10.52 -9.49 -3.65
N ASN A 126 11.51 -8.67 -3.98
CA ASN A 126 12.70 -8.41 -3.16
C ASN A 126 13.34 -9.68 -2.52
N VAL A 127 13.63 -10.69 -3.33
CA VAL A 127 14.36 -11.89 -2.91
C VAL A 127 15.47 -12.25 -3.91
N SER A 128 16.39 -13.13 -3.48
CA SER A 128 17.36 -13.71 -4.42
C SER A 128 16.69 -14.65 -5.42
N ARG A 129 17.22 -14.72 -6.64
CA ARG A 129 16.77 -15.67 -7.68
C ARG A 129 16.71 -17.12 -7.18
N LYS A 130 17.70 -17.55 -6.38
CA LYS A 130 17.74 -18.90 -5.80
C LYS A 130 16.56 -19.15 -4.85
N HIS A 131 16.19 -18.14 -4.06
CA HIS A 131 15.03 -18.25 -3.17
C HIS A 131 13.72 -18.27 -3.98
N PHE A 132 13.59 -17.38 -4.95
CA PHE A 132 12.45 -17.31 -5.85
C PHE A 132 12.13 -18.64 -6.55
N LEU A 133 13.15 -19.30 -7.11
CA LEU A 133 13.02 -20.61 -7.76
C LEU A 133 12.51 -21.70 -6.81
N ARG A 134 12.96 -21.70 -5.55
CA ARG A 134 12.46 -22.62 -4.53
C ARG A 134 10.97 -22.39 -4.26
N LEU A 135 10.57 -21.13 -4.10
CA LEU A 135 9.17 -20.76 -3.85
C LEU A 135 8.24 -21.19 -4.99
N ILE A 136 8.66 -21.01 -6.24
CA ILE A 136 7.89 -21.47 -7.42
C ILE A 136 7.70 -22.99 -7.40
N HIS A 137 8.76 -23.74 -7.07
CA HIS A 137 8.68 -25.20 -7.06
C HIS A 137 7.71 -25.69 -5.97
N THR A 138 7.82 -25.13 -4.75
CA THR A 138 6.92 -25.44 -3.63
C THR A 138 5.47 -25.09 -3.90
N ASN A 139 5.17 -24.01 -4.63
CA ASN A 139 3.78 -23.62 -4.95
C ASN A 139 3.14 -24.43 -6.09
N ARG A 140 3.92 -25.23 -6.82
CA ARG A 140 3.43 -26.08 -7.93
C ARG A 140 3.25 -27.55 -7.53
N SER A 141 3.64 -27.93 -6.32
CA SER A 141 3.56 -29.29 -5.78
C SER A 141 2.33 -29.42 -4.90
#